data_AF-A0ABD3R3N1-F1
#
_entry.id   AF-A0ABD3R3N1-F1
#
_cell.length_a   1.000
_cell.length_b   1.000
_cell.length_c   1.000
_cell.angle_alpha   90.00
_cell.angle_beta   90.00
_cell.angle_gamma   90.00
#
_symmetry.space_group_name_H-M   'P 1'
#
loop_
_entity.id
_entity.type
_entity.pdbx_description
1 polymer ?
#
loop_
_entity_poly.entity_id
_entity_poly.type
_entity_poly.pdbx_seq_one_letter_code
_entity_poly.pdbx_strand_id
1 'polypeptide(L)'
;MASALSLSGMMSCGRRGRLASFSVITRKHQPQLPQWPQKLQHQQQLRHKHQVRVIVTRDLPEGQMRGVYAGEVHNVSAGYARNYLVPKKYAVYATTRNFERCGLVDPAIAAREEEKQAAASALLTAVDDDDDEEGNEDLRAADVLRRYLRNKSLRIVRNVDPNMPVMCHPGHVNARNLREKLSRQLKIDLEEHEKIHIRNEPVVGLEEKGEAELMKLLEEMMDGGKEKKGPAKEGADAVEARGGGSTDPADQSSVESAISSVNGEEDLLKDCDVKVKQLGDYVAKITLRGGYVVPLKFTVVRR
;
A
#
# COMPACT_ATOMS: atom_id res chain seq x y z
N MET A 1 -10.37 -37.74 -15.75
CA MET A 1 -11.53 -36.99 -16.28
C MET A 1 -11.01 -35.65 -16.76
N ALA A 2 -11.05 -35.42 -18.06
CA ALA A 2 -10.44 -34.28 -18.73
C ALA A 2 -11.41 -33.10 -18.79
N SER A 3 -10.96 -31.91 -18.42
CA SER A 3 -11.68 -30.66 -18.65
C SER A 3 -10.87 -29.78 -19.59
N ALA A 4 -11.33 -29.73 -20.84
CA ALA A 4 -10.91 -28.75 -21.82
C ALA A 4 -11.72 -27.47 -21.61
N LEU A 5 -11.05 -26.32 -21.50
CA LEU A 5 -11.70 -25.02 -21.52
C LEU A 5 -11.15 -24.17 -22.66
N SER A 6 -12.12 -23.82 -23.51
CA SER A 6 -12.15 -22.94 -24.67
C SER A 6 -11.65 -21.52 -24.37
N LEU A 7 -10.74 -21.01 -25.21
CA LEU A 7 -10.38 -19.59 -25.27
C LEU A 7 -10.85 -19.01 -26.61
N SER A 8 -11.97 -18.29 -26.56
CA SER A 8 -12.49 -17.47 -27.65
C SER A 8 -12.03 -16.03 -27.46
N GLY A 9 -11.00 -15.62 -28.22
CA GLY A 9 -10.55 -14.22 -28.31
C GLY A 9 -11.13 -13.55 -29.54
N MET A 10 -12.12 -12.68 -29.34
CA MET A 10 -12.75 -11.87 -30.39
C MET A 10 -11.81 -10.73 -30.83
N MET A 11 -11.48 -10.74 -32.13
CA MET A 11 -10.80 -9.66 -32.85
C MET A 11 -11.79 -8.51 -33.09
N SER A 12 -11.47 -7.29 -32.65
CA SER A 12 -12.16 -6.08 -33.08
C SER A 12 -11.24 -5.25 -33.97
N CYS A 13 -11.58 -5.21 -35.25
CA CYS A 13 -10.87 -4.50 -36.32
C CYS A 13 -11.15 -2.99 -36.26
N GLY A 14 -10.06 -2.21 -36.36
CA GLY A 14 -10.09 -0.76 -36.41
C GLY A 14 -10.77 -0.18 -37.66
N ARG A 15 -11.50 0.92 -37.46
CA ARG A 15 -12.16 1.71 -38.51
C ARG A 15 -11.19 2.78 -39.03
N ARG A 16 -10.80 2.64 -40.28
CA ARG A 16 -9.98 3.59 -41.05
C ARG A 16 -10.85 4.73 -41.64
N GLY A 17 -10.29 5.93 -41.58
CA GLY A 17 -10.22 6.94 -42.65
C GLY A 17 -11.45 7.27 -43.48
N ARG A 18 -11.94 8.51 -43.36
CA ARG A 18 -12.61 9.20 -44.46
C ARG A 18 -11.76 10.37 -44.93
N LEU A 19 -11.48 10.29 -46.22
CA LEU A 19 -10.68 11.19 -47.04
C LEU A 19 -11.40 12.53 -47.23
N ALA A 20 -10.62 13.60 -47.14
CA ALA A 20 -10.97 14.91 -47.64
C ALA A 20 -11.02 14.88 -49.17
N SER A 21 -12.10 15.40 -49.74
CA SER A 21 -12.19 15.71 -51.16
C SER A 21 -12.34 17.23 -51.33
N PHE A 22 -11.25 17.82 -51.82
CA PHE A 22 -11.18 19.15 -52.41
C PHE A 22 -12.12 19.25 -53.61
N SER A 23 -12.94 20.30 -53.68
CA SER A 23 -13.53 20.77 -54.92
C SER A 23 -13.25 22.27 -55.06
N VAL A 24 -12.31 22.58 -55.96
CA VAL A 24 -12.02 23.93 -56.44
C VAL A 24 -13.13 24.30 -57.42
N ILE A 25 -13.98 25.24 -57.03
CA ILE A 25 -14.99 25.84 -57.93
C ILE A 25 -14.63 27.31 -58.08
N THR A 26 -14.09 27.64 -59.25
CA THR A 26 -13.96 29.01 -59.75
C THR A 26 -15.36 29.54 -60.10
N ARG A 27 -15.80 30.62 -59.45
CA ARG A 27 -17.01 31.35 -59.88
C ARG A 27 -16.70 32.83 -60.06
N LYS A 28 -17.13 33.28 -61.23
CA LYS A 28 -16.96 34.59 -61.83
C LYS A 28 -17.64 35.66 -60.99
N HIS A 29 -16.96 36.80 -60.91
CA HIS A 29 -17.46 38.08 -60.40
C HIS A 29 -18.83 38.42 -61.04
N GLN A 30 -19.84 38.60 -60.20
CA GLN A 30 -21.09 39.27 -60.56
C GLN A 30 -21.24 40.50 -59.67
N PRO A 31 -21.47 41.71 -60.23
CA PRO A 31 -21.66 42.93 -59.46
C PRO A 31 -23.00 42.91 -58.70
N GLN A 32 -22.96 43.47 -57.50
CA GLN A 32 -23.97 43.40 -56.46
C GLN A 32 -25.23 44.22 -56.81
N LEU A 33 -26.40 43.66 -56.52
CA LEU A 33 -27.60 44.43 -56.21
C LEU A 33 -27.71 44.55 -54.68
N PRO A 34 -28.10 45.71 -54.11
CA PRO A 34 -28.24 45.89 -52.67
C PRO A 34 -29.38 45.02 -52.14
N GLN A 35 -29.03 43.87 -51.56
CA GLN A 35 -29.95 43.06 -50.79
C GLN A 35 -30.14 43.74 -49.43
N TRP A 36 -31.37 44.16 -49.17
CA TRP A 36 -31.82 44.51 -47.83
C TRP A 36 -31.57 43.30 -46.91
N PRO A 37 -31.05 43.48 -45.67
CA PRO A 37 -30.79 42.37 -44.75
C PRO A 37 -32.11 41.74 -44.29
N GLN A 38 -32.67 40.84 -45.11
CA GLN A 38 -33.72 39.93 -44.73
C GLN A 38 -33.11 38.79 -43.93
N LYS A 39 -33.12 38.94 -42.60
CA LYS A 39 -33.38 37.93 -41.58
C LYS A 39 -32.79 38.42 -40.27
N LEU A 40 -33.52 39.33 -39.61
CA LEU A 40 -33.64 39.27 -38.16
C LEU A 40 -34.28 37.92 -37.85
N GLN A 41 -33.45 36.86 -37.79
CA GLN A 41 -33.79 35.67 -37.03
C GLN A 41 -34.01 36.19 -35.62
N HIS A 42 -35.28 36.43 -35.31
CA HIS A 42 -35.74 36.60 -33.94
C HIS A 42 -35.43 35.26 -33.29
N GLN A 43 -34.18 35.11 -32.84
CA GLN A 43 -33.73 34.08 -31.94
C GLN A 43 -34.57 34.37 -30.70
N GLN A 44 -35.79 33.85 -30.68
CA GLN A 44 -36.61 33.77 -29.48
C GLN A 44 -35.75 32.91 -28.57
N GLN A 45 -34.89 33.58 -27.81
CA GLN A 45 -34.14 32.98 -26.73
C GLN A 45 -35.22 32.30 -25.92
N LEU A 46 -35.28 30.97 -26.01
CA LEU A 46 -36.20 30.14 -25.26
C LEU A 46 -35.90 30.50 -23.81
N ARG A 47 -36.68 31.41 -23.24
CA ARG A 47 -36.49 31.87 -21.87
C ARG A 47 -36.77 30.63 -21.04
N HIS A 48 -35.70 29.95 -20.61
CA HIS A 48 -35.81 28.78 -19.78
C HIS A 48 -36.74 29.14 -18.62
N LYS A 49 -37.84 28.40 -18.50
CA LYS A 49 -38.80 28.64 -17.43
C LYS A 49 -38.03 28.54 -16.12
N HIS A 50 -38.03 29.60 -15.34
CA HIS A 50 -37.29 29.65 -14.09
C HIS A 50 -37.73 28.48 -13.20
N GLN A 51 -36.78 27.62 -12.85
CA GLN A 51 -36.99 26.52 -11.91
C GLN A 51 -36.48 26.93 -10.54
N VAL A 52 -37.09 26.40 -9.49
CA VAL A 52 -36.73 26.67 -8.10
C VAL A 52 -36.71 25.35 -7.33
N ARG A 53 -35.76 25.22 -6.42
CA ARG A 53 -35.63 24.09 -5.51
C ARG A 53 -36.61 24.26 -4.35
N VAL A 54 -37.41 23.23 -4.09
CA VAL A 54 -38.34 23.19 -2.96
C VAL A 54 -38.18 21.89 -2.18
N ILE A 55 -38.30 21.98 -0.86
CA ILE A 55 -38.34 20.87 0.08
C ILE A 55 -39.81 20.54 0.33
N VAL A 56 -40.23 19.33 0.00
CA VAL A 56 -41.63 18.91 0.19
C VAL A 56 -41.85 18.55 1.66
N THR A 57 -42.80 19.20 2.32
CA THR A 57 -43.08 18.99 3.76
C THR A 57 -44.26 18.06 4.00
N ARG A 58 -45.12 17.86 3.00
CA ARG A 58 -46.30 16.98 3.07
C ARG A 58 -46.47 16.29 1.73
N ASP A 59 -46.96 15.06 1.76
CA ASP A 59 -47.22 14.30 0.53
C ASP A 59 -48.25 15.03 -0.34
N LEU A 60 -47.95 15.13 -1.63
CA LEU A 60 -48.86 15.75 -2.59
C LEU A 60 -49.98 14.76 -2.94
N PRO A 61 -51.23 15.23 -3.11
CA PRO A 61 -52.33 14.38 -3.56
C PRO A 61 -52.00 13.77 -4.92
N GLU A 62 -52.33 12.47 -5.08
CA GLU A 62 -52.04 11.69 -6.28
C GLU A 62 -52.57 12.39 -7.53
N GLY A 63 -51.65 12.77 -8.44
CA GLY A 63 -52.05 13.26 -9.77
C GLY A 63 -51.09 14.24 -10.43
N GLN A 64 -50.34 15.06 -9.67
CA GLN A 64 -49.46 16.08 -10.26
C GLN A 64 -47.96 15.79 -10.13
N MET A 65 -47.54 15.04 -9.11
CA MET A 65 -46.15 14.58 -8.95
C MET A 65 -46.15 13.18 -8.32
N ARG A 66 -46.17 12.14 -9.16
CA ARG A 66 -46.20 10.75 -8.69
C ARG A 66 -44.81 10.38 -8.16
N GLY A 67 -44.74 9.92 -6.91
CA GLY A 67 -43.49 9.46 -6.28
C GLY A 67 -42.65 10.54 -5.62
N VAL A 68 -43.22 11.72 -5.33
CA VAL A 68 -42.56 12.74 -4.52
C VAL A 68 -43.07 12.65 -3.08
N TYR A 69 -42.18 12.22 -2.18
CA TYR A 69 -42.50 12.04 -0.76
C TYR A 69 -42.08 13.26 0.07
N ALA A 70 -42.72 13.43 1.22
CA ALA A 70 -42.28 14.40 2.21
C ALA A 70 -40.81 14.15 2.62
N GLY A 71 -40.02 15.22 2.65
CA GLY A 71 -38.58 15.21 2.97
C GLY A 71 -37.66 15.28 1.75
N GLU A 72 -38.18 15.14 0.53
CA GLU A 72 -37.35 15.21 -0.67
C GLU A 72 -37.21 16.65 -1.22
N VAL A 73 -36.06 16.91 -1.86
CA VAL A 73 -35.79 18.18 -2.56
C VAL A 73 -36.06 17.99 -4.05
N HIS A 74 -36.96 18.79 -4.61
CA HIS A 74 -37.32 18.72 -6.03
C HIS A 74 -37.15 20.06 -6.76
N ASN A 75 -36.81 20.00 -8.04
CA ASN A 75 -36.77 21.14 -8.94
C ASN A 75 -38.13 21.33 -9.58
N VAL A 76 -38.85 22.39 -9.19
CA VAL A 76 -40.19 22.71 -9.70
C VAL A 76 -40.18 24.03 -10.44
N SER A 77 -41.20 24.28 -11.26
CA SER A 77 -41.36 25.61 -11.88
C SER A 77 -41.63 26.67 -10.81
N ALA A 78 -41.00 27.85 -10.96
CA ALA A 78 -41.13 28.95 -10.00
C ALA A 78 -42.60 29.35 -9.76
N GLY A 79 -43.40 29.37 -10.84
CA GLY A 79 -44.83 29.69 -10.76
C GLY A 79 -45.63 28.67 -9.95
N TYR A 80 -45.36 27.37 -10.13
CA TYR A 80 -46.05 26.32 -9.37
C TYR A 80 -45.69 26.35 -7.88
N ALA A 81 -44.41 26.57 -7.56
CA ALA A 81 -43.99 26.75 -6.17
C ALA A 81 -44.71 27.92 -5.49
N ARG A 82 -44.70 29.09 -6.15
CA ARG A 82 -45.24 30.33 -5.59
C ARG A 82 -46.78 30.31 -5.47
N ASN A 83 -47.48 29.76 -6.46
CA ASN A 83 -48.93 29.86 -6.53
C ASN A 83 -49.65 28.68 -5.87
N TYR A 84 -49.02 27.50 -5.78
CA TYR A 84 -49.68 26.29 -5.31
C TYR A 84 -49.00 25.69 -4.07
N LEU A 85 -47.71 25.38 -4.15
CA LEU A 85 -47.03 24.61 -3.10
C LEU A 85 -46.83 25.38 -1.80
N VAL A 86 -46.33 26.61 -1.90
CA VAL A 86 -46.01 27.45 -0.73
C VAL A 86 -47.28 27.93 -0.01
N PRO A 87 -48.31 28.47 -0.69
CA PRO A 87 -49.53 28.92 -0.02
C PRO A 87 -50.29 27.78 0.68
N LYS A 88 -50.29 26.57 0.09
CA LYS A 88 -50.94 25.39 0.68
C LYS A 88 -50.08 24.63 1.70
N LYS A 89 -48.85 25.09 1.96
CA LYS A 89 -47.90 24.45 2.90
C LYS A 89 -47.57 22.99 2.53
N TYR A 90 -47.54 22.68 1.24
CA TYR A 90 -47.04 21.38 0.74
C TYR A 90 -45.53 21.35 0.63
N ALA A 91 -44.90 22.51 0.36
CA ALA A 91 -43.45 22.62 0.25
C ALA A 91 -42.95 23.98 0.75
N VAL A 92 -41.66 24.03 1.05
CA VAL A 92 -40.93 25.23 1.47
C VAL A 92 -39.75 25.43 0.53
N TYR A 93 -39.34 26.69 0.26
CA TYR A 93 -38.17 26.96 -0.57
C TYR A 93 -36.90 26.34 0.03
N ALA A 94 -36.08 25.72 -0.81
CA ALA A 94 -34.83 25.07 -0.40
C ALA A 94 -33.72 26.11 -0.14
N THR A 95 -33.85 26.86 0.95
CA THR A 95 -32.82 27.74 1.48
C THR A 95 -32.05 27.03 2.59
N THR A 96 -30.80 27.41 2.85
CA THR A 96 -29.95 26.81 3.89
C THR A 96 -30.63 26.78 5.27
N ARG A 97 -31.28 27.87 5.66
CA ARG A 97 -32.06 27.96 6.91
C ARG A 97 -33.24 26.97 6.96
N ASN A 98 -33.85 26.67 5.83
CA ASN A 98 -34.96 25.72 5.76
C ASN A 98 -34.48 24.27 5.79
N PHE A 99 -33.30 23.97 5.23
CA PHE A 99 -32.63 22.68 5.38
C PHE A 99 -32.32 22.36 6.85
N GLU A 100 -31.76 23.32 7.58
CA GLU A 100 -31.49 23.20 9.02
C GLU A 100 -32.79 22.94 9.82
N ARG A 101 -33.87 23.65 9.50
CA ARG A 101 -35.17 23.45 10.15
C ARG A 101 -35.80 22.09 9.85
N CYS A 102 -35.58 21.56 8.65
CA CYS A 102 -36.06 20.24 8.26
C CYS A 102 -35.12 19.10 8.68
N GLY A 103 -33.93 19.40 9.20
CA GLY A 103 -32.92 18.40 9.55
C GLY A 103 -32.37 17.62 8.36
N LEU A 104 -32.41 18.21 7.15
CA LEU A 104 -31.97 17.57 5.91
C LEU A 104 -30.66 18.20 5.43
N VAL A 105 -29.73 17.37 4.93
CA VAL A 105 -28.49 17.83 4.29
C VAL A 105 -28.79 18.21 2.84
N ASP A 106 -28.27 19.35 2.37
CA ASP A 106 -28.48 19.77 0.99
C ASP A 106 -27.75 18.80 0.02
N PRO A 107 -28.46 18.13 -0.90
CA PRO A 107 -27.84 17.19 -1.84
C PRO A 107 -26.79 17.85 -2.76
N ALA A 108 -26.87 19.16 -2.99
CA ALA A 108 -25.87 19.89 -3.78
C ALA A 108 -24.54 20.06 -3.04
N ILE A 109 -24.58 20.14 -1.69
CA ILE A 109 -23.36 20.20 -0.87
C ILE A 109 -22.73 18.80 -0.82
N ALA A 110 -23.54 17.77 -0.58
CA ALA A 110 -23.09 16.38 -0.53
C ALA A 110 -22.37 15.96 -1.84
N ALA A 111 -22.96 16.25 -3.00
CA ALA A 111 -22.35 15.93 -4.30
C ALA A 111 -21.00 16.66 -4.51
N ARG A 112 -20.87 17.91 -4.03
CA ARG A 112 -19.64 18.69 -4.15
C ARG A 112 -18.55 18.19 -3.20
N GLU A 113 -18.91 17.71 -2.02
CA GLU A 113 -17.97 17.12 -1.07
C GLU A 113 -17.45 15.78 -1.57
N GLU A 114 -18.32 14.95 -2.15
CA GLU A 114 -17.93 13.68 -2.78
C GLU A 114 -16.96 13.91 -3.95
N GLU A 115 -17.23 14.87 -4.84
CA GLU A 115 -16.32 15.23 -5.93
C GLU A 115 -14.96 15.72 -5.41
N LYS A 116 -14.96 16.54 -4.36
CA LYS A 116 -13.71 17.01 -3.73
C LYS A 116 -12.94 15.87 -3.07
N GLN A 117 -13.63 14.94 -2.41
CA GLN A 117 -13.00 13.77 -1.80
C GLN A 117 -12.42 12.85 -2.88
N ALA A 118 -13.16 12.61 -3.97
CA ALA A 118 -12.68 11.82 -5.10
C ALA A 118 -11.44 12.47 -5.74
N ALA A 119 -11.46 13.79 -5.96
CA ALA A 119 -10.33 14.54 -6.49
C ALA A 119 -9.12 14.50 -5.54
N ALA A 120 -9.33 14.63 -4.23
CA ALA A 120 -8.26 14.55 -3.24
C ALA A 120 -7.65 13.14 -3.16
N SER A 121 -8.48 12.09 -3.20
CA SER A 121 -7.98 10.72 -3.23
C SER A 121 -7.21 10.41 -4.51
N ALA A 122 -7.65 10.92 -5.66
CA ALA A 122 -6.95 10.75 -6.92
C ALA A 122 -5.61 11.47 -6.96
N LEU A 123 -5.53 12.68 -6.36
CA LEU A 123 -4.28 13.42 -6.26
C LEU A 123 -3.27 12.72 -5.34
N LEU A 124 -3.73 12.12 -4.23
CA LEU A 124 -2.86 11.38 -3.33
C LEU A 124 -2.21 10.19 -4.04
N THR A 125 -2.98 9.44 -4.84
CA THR A 125 -2.43 8.32 -5.62
C THR A 125 -1.42 8.76 -6.68
N ALA A 126 -1.62 9.93 -7.29
CA ALA A 126 -0.77 10.39 -8.39
C ALA A 126 0.60 10.93 -7.97
N VAL A 127 0.81 11.25 -6.68
CA VAL A 127 2.09 11.79 -6.19
C VAL A 127 3.09 10.68 -5.82
N ASP A 128 2.65 9.43 -5.71
CA ASP A 128 3.49 8.28 -5.35
C ASP A 128 4.00 7.44 -6.55
N ASP A 129 3.74 7.86 -7.80
CA ASP A 129 3.99 7.04 -9.00
C ASP A 129 5.24 7.41 -9.84
N ASP A 130 5.88 8.58 -9.64
CA ASP A 130 6.89 9.10 -10.59
C ASP A 130 8.39 9.01 -10.17
N ASP A 131 8.74 8.58 -8.95
CA ASP A 131 10.15 8.56 -8.47
C ASP A 131 10.73 7.18 -8.06
N ASP A 132 9.99 6.06 -8.15
CA ASP A 132 10.41 4.76 -7.57
C ASP A 132 10.39 3.55 -8.54
N GLU A 133 10.65 3.72 -9.84
CA GLU A 133 10.72 2.55 -10.76
C GLU A 133 11.78 1.53 -10.29
N GLU A 134 12.97 1.97 -9.85
CA GLU A 134 14.01 1.07 -9.31
C GLU A 134 13.64 0.47 -7.94
N GLY A 135 13.01 1.24 -7.07
CA GLY A 135 12.56 0.75 -5.76
C GLY A 135 11.53 -0.38 -5.91
N ASN A 136 10.61 -0.23 -6.87
CA ASN A 136 9.54 -1.20 -7.11
C ASN A 136 10.06 -2.54 -7.64
N GLU A 137 11.18 -2.55 -8.38
CA GLU A 137 11.80 -3.79 -8.86
C GLU A 137 12.30 -4.66 -7.70
N ASP A 138 12.95 -4.07 -6.71
CA ASP A 138 13.43 -4.77 -5.51
C ASP A 138 12.27 -5.31 -4.66
N LEU A 139 11.19 -4.53 -4.48
CA LEU A 139 10.00 -4.99 -3.74
C LEU A 139 9.34 -6.17 -4.48
N ARG A 140 9.21 -6.10 -5.81
CA ARG A 140 8.66 -7.18 -6.63
C ARG A 140 9.55 -8.43 -6.59
N ALA A 141 10.87 -8.26 -6.66
CA ALA A 141 11.82 -9.35 -6.56
C ALA A 141 11.73 -10.04 -5.19
N ALA A 142 11.62 -9.25 -4.11
CA ALA A 142 11.45 -9.76 -2.75
C ALA A 142 10.14 -10.57 -2.62
N ASP A 143 9.04 -10.11 -3.21
CA ASP A 143 7.76 -10.84 -3.23
C ASP A 143 7.84 -12.15 -4.01
N VAL A 144 8.53 -12.16 -5.15
CA VAL A 144 8.77 -13.39 -5.93
C VAL A 144 9.62 -14.37 -5.13
N LEU A 145 10.70 -13.90 -4.50
CA LEU A 145 11.55 -14.72 -3.62
C LEU A 145 10.75 -15.28 -2.45
N ARG A 146 9.89 -14.47 -1.81
CA ARG A 146 9.02 -14.91 -0.72
C ARG A 146 8.11 -16.06 -1.15
N ARG A 147 7.45 -15.93 -2.31
CA ARG A 147 6.60 -17.01 -2.86
C ARG A 147 7.41 -18.26 -3.21
N TYR A 148 8.62 -18.08 -3.73
CA TYR A 148 9.48 -19.19 -4.14
C TYR A 148 10.04 -19.97 -2.94
N LEU A 149 10.54 -19.27 -1.92
CA LEU A 149 11.12 -19.88 -0.71
C LEU A 149 10.04 -20.50 0.19
N ARG A 150 8.80 -20.02 0.15
CA ARG A 150 7.67 -20.59 0.90
C ARG A 150 7.46 -22.08 0.68
N ASN A 151 7.66 -22.55 -0.55
CA ASN A 151 7.42 -23.94 -0.93
C ASN A 151 8.69 -24.79 -0.96
N LYS A 152 9.83 -24.22 -0.55
CA LYS A 152 11.13 -24.87 -0.66
C LYS A 152 11.72 -25.12 0.72
N SER A 153 12.23 -26.32 0.89
CA SER A 153 13.03 -26.70 2.04
C SER A 153 14.45 -26.99 1.57
N LEU A 154 15.44 -26.53 2.34
CA LEU A 154 16.83 -26.89 2.11
C LEU A 154 17.19 -28.13 2.89
N ARG A 155 17.91 -29.06 2.26
CA ARG A 155 18.42 -30.25 2.94
C ARG A 155 19.94 -30.17 3.06
N ILE A 156 20.43 -30.16 4.30
CA ILE A 156 21.86 -30.10 4.63
C ILE A 156 22.28 -31.44 5.20
N VAL A 157 23.16 -32.13 4.49
CA VAL A 157 23.69 -33.42 4.93
C VAL A 157 24.98 -33.18 5.73
N ARG A 158 25.05 -33.75 6.95
CA ARG A 158 26.22 -33.69 7.84
C ARG A 158 26.58 -35.06 8.39
N ASN A 159 27.86 -35.24 8.68
CA ASN A 159 28.34 -36.39 9.44
C ASN A 159 27.91 -36.24 10.90
N VAL A 160 27.63 -37.37 11.54
CA VAL A 160 27.07 -37.45 12.88
C VAL A 160 27.93 -38.41 13.67
N ASP A 161 28.19 -38.09 14.93
CA ASP A 161 28.95 -38.98 15.79
C ASP A 161 28.16 -40.27 16.06
N PRO A 162 28.80 -41.45 15.94
CA PRO A 162 28.15 -42.72 16.25
C PRO A 162 27.73 -42.80 17.72
N ASN A 163 28.44 -42.12 18.62
CA ASN A 163 28.17 -42.10 20.06
C ASN A 163 27.05 -41.11 20.43
N MET A 164 26.79 -40.10 19.61
CA MET A 164 25.82 -39.03 19.86
C MET A 164 25.02 -38.75 18.58
N PRO A 165 23.96 -39.55 18.30
CA PRO A 165 23.26 -39.53 17.01
C PRO A 165 22.49 -38.23 16.72
N VAL A 166 22.38 -37.33 17.70
CA VAL A 166 21.68 -36.05 17.57
C VAL A 166 22.65 -34.92 17.22
N MET A 167 23.94 -35.05 17.50
CA MET A 167 24.91 -33.95 17.32
C MET A 167 25.70 -34.11 16.03
N CYS A 168 25.84 -33.00 15.30
CA CYS A 168 26.69 -32.89 14.12
C CYS A 168 28.16 -32.93 14.55
N HIS A 169 28.94 -33.84 13.96
CA HIS A 169 30.38 -33.89 14.19
C HIS A 169 31.14 -34.41 12.96
N PRO A 170 32.28 -33.79 12.61
CA PRO A 170 32.79 -32.51 13.12
C PRO A 170 32.05 -31.31 12.50
N GLY A 171 31.90 -30.25 13.29
CA GLY A 171 31.45 -28.94 12.82
C GLY A 171 30.00 -28.58 13.14
N HIS A 172 29.58 -27.42 12.64
CA HIS A 172 28.28 -26.81 12.90
C HIS A 172 27.75 -26.15 11.63
N VAL A 173 26.44 -25.87 11.57
CA VAL A 173 25.82 -25.15 10.46
C VAL A 173 25.73 -23.67 10.82
N ASN A 174 26.36 -22.82 10.01
CA ASN A 174 26.34 -21.36 10.09
C ASN A 174 25.55 -20.75 8.93
N ALA A 175 25.27 -19.44 9.02
CA ALA A 175 24.69 -18.65 7.93
C ALA A 175 25.46 -18.79 6.60
N ARG A 176 26.79 -18.83 6.64
CA ARG A 176 27.63 -19.06 5.44
C ARG A 176 27.33 -20.41 4.77
N ASN A 177 27.16 -21.47 5.57
CA ASN A 177 26.83 -22.80 5.04
C ASN A 177 25.44 -22.82 4.41
N LEU A 178 24.49 -22.03 4.94
CA LEU A 178 23.17 -21.86 4.36
C LEU A 178 23.24 -21.10 3.02
N ARG A 179 23.98 -19.99 2.95
CA ARG A 179 24.20 -19.25 1.69
C ARG A 179 24.79 -20.13 0.59
N GLU A 180 25.82 -20.91 0.91
CA GLU A 180 26.40 -21.86 -0.06
C GLU A 180 25.40 -22.94 -0.51
N LYS A 181 24.49 -23.38 0.36
CA LYS A 181 23.47 -24.37 0.03
C LYS A 181 22.32 -23.78 -0.77
N LEU A 182 21.90 -22.55 -0.48
CA LEU A 182 20.94 -21.79 -1.28
C LEU A 182 21.43 -21.62 -2.71
N SER A 183 22.67 -21.17 -2.87
CA SER A 183 23.31 -20.99 -4.18
C SER A 183 23.38 -22.33 -4.95
N ARG A 184 23.87 -23.40 -4.31
CA ARG A 184 24.02 -24.70 -4.99
C ARG A 184 22.70 -25.41 -5.31
N GLN A 185 21.73 -25.42 -4.38
CA GLN A 185 20.49 -26.19 -4.55
C GLN A 185 19.40 -25.39 -5.27
N LEU A 186 19.24 -24.12 -4.91
CA LEU A 186 18.14 -23.29 -5.39
C LEU A 186 18.56 -22.27 -6.46
N LYS A 187 19.87 -22.11 -6.69
CA LYS A 187 20.44 -21.09 -7.59
C LYS A 187 20.03 -19.68 -7.19
N ILE A 188 19.99 -19.43 -5.88
CA ILE A 188 19.75 -18.11 -5.31
C ILE A 188 21.05 -17.67 -4.67
N ASP A 189 21.62 -16.61 -5.21
CA ASP A 189 22.77 -15.94 -4.64
C ASP A 189 22.24 -14.76 -3.82
N LEU A 190 22.41 -14.85 -2.50
CA LEU A 190 22.06 -13.77 -1.58
C LEU A 190 23.24 -12.80 -1.49
N GLU A 191 22.96 -11.51 -1.44
CA GLU A 191 23.98 -10.49 -1.32
C GLU A 191 24.55 -10.41 0.10
N GLU A 192 25.70 -9.75 0.25
CA GLU A 192 26.38 -9.66 1.55
C GLU A 192 25.52 -8.94 2.60
N HIS A 193 24.75 -7.95 2.17
CA HIS A 193 23.87 -7.14 2.99
C HIS A 193 22.61 -7.88 3.49
N GLU A 194 22.26 -9.03 2.89
CA GLU A 194 21.07 -9.80 3.23
C GLU A 194 21.35 -10.80 4.37
N LYS A 195 20.86 -10.50 5.58
CA LYS A 195 21.21 -11.29 6.76
C LYS A 195 20.34 -12.54 6.91
N ILE A 196 20.97 -13.62 7.39
CA ILE A 196 20.29 -14.86 7.76
C ILE A 196 20.41 -15.05 9.26
N HIS A 197 19.28 -15.01 9.97
CA HIS A 197 19.20 -15.25 11.40
C HIS A 197 18.59 -16.63 11.66
N ILE A 198 19.38 -17.54 12.23
CA ILE A 198 18.97 -18.93 12.44
C ILE A 198 18.39 -19.07 13.85
N ARG A 199 17.28 -19.81 13.99
CA ARG A 199 16.78 -20.20 15.32
C ARG A 199 17.64 -21.33 15.91
N ASN A 200 18.06 -21.18 17.17
CA ASN A 200 18.90 -22.17 17.86
C ASN A 200 18.19 -23.51 18.12
N GLU A 201 16.86 -23.48 18.27
CA GLU A 201 16.07 -24.64 18.65
C GLU A 201 15.48 -25.36 17.43
N PRO A 202 15.58 -26.70 17.37
CA PRO A 202 14.91 -27.47 16.34
C PRO A 202 13.39 -27.40 16.54
N VAL A 203 12.67 -27.24 15.44
CA VAL A 203 11.21 -27.15 15.43
C VAL A 203 10.63 -28.48 14.97
N VAL A 204 10.04 -29.24 15.91
CA VAL A 204 9.35 -30.49 15.59
C VAL A 204 8.04 -30.18 14.85
N GLY A 205 7.73 -30.95 13.80
CA GLY A 205 6.47 -30.83 13.05
C GLY A 205 6.42 -29.65 12.06
N LEU A 206 7.57 -29.22 11.54
CA LEU A 206 7.67 -28.03 10.67
C LEU A 206 6.90 -28.16 9.34
N GLU A 207 6.63 -29.41 8.92
CA GLU A 207 5.81 -29.71 7.74
C GLU A 207 4.31 -29.45 7.98
N GLU A 208 3.85 -29.62 9.22
CA GLU A 208 2.43 -29.45 9.59
C GLU A 208 2.09 -27.99 9.92
N LYS A 209 3.08 -27.21 10.36
CA LYS A 209 2.88 -25.81 10.73
C LYS A 209 2.54 -24.95 9.52
N GLY A 210 1.37 -24.31 9.60
CA GLY A 210 0.92 -23.33 8.61
C GLY A 210 1.83 -22.10 8.55
N GLU A 211 1.76 -21.36 7.44
CA GLU A 211 2.56 -20.14 7.23
C GLU A 211 2.33 -19.10 8.33
N ALA A 212 1.08 -18.94 8.79
CA ALA A 212 0.75 -17.99 9.84
C ALA A 212 1.49 -18.29 11.15
N GLU A 213 1.67 -19.56 11.49
CA GLU A 213 2.41 -19.98 12.69
C GLU A 213 3.91 -19.76 12.53
N LEU A 214 4.45 -19.99 11.33
CA LEU A 214 5.85 -19.69 11.00
C LEU A 214 6.14 -18.19 11.08
N MET A 215 5.24 -17.35 10.56
CA MET A 215 5.35 -15.90 10.66
C MET A 215 5.28 -15.43 12.11
N LYS A 216 4.39 -16.00 12.92
CA LYS A 216 4.30 -15.70 14.36
C LYS A 216 5.58 -16.10 15.11
N LEU A 217 6.16 -17.25 14.75
CA LEU A 217 7.44 -17.72 15.29
C LEU A 217 8.59 -16.76 14.98
N LEU A 218 8.55 -16.15 13.79
CA LEU A 218 9.53 -15.16 13.34
C LEU A 218 9.37 -13.81 14.04
N GLU A 219 8.13 -13.40 14.29
CA GLU A 219 7.82 -12.16 15.01
C GLU A 219 8.33 -12.23 16.45
N GLU A 220 8.17 -13.38 17.13
CA GLU A 220 8.74 -13.63 18.46
C GLU A 220 10.27 -13.48 18.48
N MET A 221 10.96 -13.85 17.39
CA MET A 221 12.41 -13.67 17.25
C MET A 221 12.83 -12.21 17.03
N MET A 222 11.94 -11.34 16.54
CA MET A 222 12.23 -9.91 16.38
C MET A 222 12.15 -9.16 17.70
N ASP A 223 11.12 -9.46 18.49
CA ASP A 223 10.88 -8.78 19.75
C ASP A 223 11.84 -9.26 20.85
N GLY A 224 12.29 -10.52 20.77
CA GLY A 224 13.22 -11.13 21.73
C GLY A 224 14.66 -10.60 21.67
N GLY A 225 15.05 -9.86 20.62
CA GLY A 225 16.40 -9.33 20.43
C GLY A 225 16.78 -8.16 21.35
N LYS A 226 15.80 -7.55 22.02
CA LYS A 226 16.09 -6.78 23.24
C LYS A 226 16.34 -7.81 24.34
N GLU A 227 17.57 -8.31 24.39
CA GLU A 227 18.09 -8.94 25.60
C GLU A 227 17.70 -8.00 26.75
N LYS A 228 16.79 -8.46 27.60
CA LYS A 228 16.69 -7.94 28.96
C LYS A 228 18.07 -8.19 29.52
N LYS A 229 18.95 -7.20 29.39
CA LYS A 229 20.20 -7.07 30.12
C LYS A 229 19.76 -7.22 31.56
N GLY A 230 19.84 -8.44 32.08
CA GLY A 230 19.40 -8.75 33.42
C GLY A 230 20.09 -7.75 34.33
N PRO A 231 19.40 -7.24 35.38
CA PRO A 231 20.05 -6.33 36.31
C PRO A 231 21.35 -7.01 36.73
N ALA A 232 22.47 -6.38 36.39
CA ALA A 232 23.75 -6.79 36.88
C ALA A 232 23.56 -6.94 38.39
N LYS A 233 23.80 -8.14 38.92
CA LYS A 233 23.87 -8.33 40.35
C LYS A 233 24.92 -7.33 40.84
N GLU A 234 24.47 -6.26 41.47
CA GLU A 234 25.24 -5.45 42.38
C GLU A 234 25.67 -6.40 43.50
N GLY A 235 26.80 -7.06 43.28
CA GLY A 235 27.59 -7.64 44.34
C GLY A 235 28.18 -6.47 45.11
N ALA A 236 27.49 -6.06 46.16
CA ALA A 236 28.10 -5.34 47.26
C ALA A 236 29.16 -6.26 47.86
N ASP A 237 30.43 -5.97 47.60
CA ASP A 237 31.48 -6.30 48.55
C ASP A 237 32.50 -5.17 48.61
N ALA A 238 32.70 -4.70 49.82
CA ALA A 238 33.45 -3.51 50.18
C ALA A 238 34.92 -3.85 50.36
N VAL A 239 35.83 -3.11 49.72
CA VAL A 239 37.19 -2.91 50.23
C VAL A 239 37.67 -1.50 49.87
N GLU A 240 37.81 -0.66 50.90
CA GLU A 240 38.57 0.59 50.86
C GLU A 240 40.06 0.31 50.63
N ALA A 241 40.76 1.16 49.85
CA ALA A 241 41.97 1.87 50.29
C ALA A 241 42.65 2.67 49.15
N ARG A 242 42.58 4.00 49.29
CA ARG A 242 43.62 5.04 49.14
C ARG A 242 44.68 5.00 48.01
N GLY A 243 44.78 6.16 47.35
CA GLY A 243 45.99 6.74 46.74
C GLY A 243 45.69 7.26 45.34
N GLY A 244 45.64 8.56 45.02
CA GLY A 244 46.50 9.68 45.45
C GLY A 244 47.45 10.01 44.31
N GLY A 245 47.09 10.96 43.42
CA GLY A 245 47.95 11.36 42.30
C GLY A 245 47.30 12.42 41.41
N SER A 246 47.61 13.68 41.72
CA SER A 246 47.29 14.91 40.97
C SER A 246 48.23 15.13 39.78
N THR A 247 47.70 15.59 38.64
CA THR A 247 48.33 16.62 37.78
C THR A 247 47.30 17.20 36.80
N ASP A 248 46.91 18.42 37.13
CA ASP A 248 46.48 19.62 36.39
C ASP A 248 46.28 19.70 34.84
N PRO A 249 45.57 20.77 34.40
CA PRO A 249 44.85 20.87 33.13
C PRO A 249 45.46 21.87 32.14
N ALA A 250 45.11 21.72 30.86
CA ALA A 250 44.88 22.77 29.86
C ALA A 250 45.04 22.17 28.46
N ASP A 251 43.99 22.13 27.65
CA ASP A 251 43.96 23.01 26.48
C ASP A 251 42.55 23.10 25.89
N GLN A 252 42.23 24.30 25.42
CA GLN A 252 40.96 24.68 24.85
C GLN A 252 40.97 24.52 23.32
N SER A 253 39.77 24.62 22.75
CA SER A 253 39.47 24.95 21.36
C SER A 253 39.41 23.79 20.35
N SER A 254 38.18 23.38 20.05
CA SER A 254 37.59 23.63 18.73
C SER A 254 36.13 23.20 18.75
N VAL A 255 35.27 24.21 18.77
CA VAL A 255 33.82 24.10 18.61
C VAL A 255 33.59 24.20 17.11
N GLU A 256 33.29 23.10 16.42
CA GLU A 256 32.57 23.10 15.14
C GLU A 256 32.26 21.66 14.69
N SER A 257 31.13 21.51 14.02
CA SER A 257 30.56 20.28 13.45
C SER A 257 29.84 19.32 14.42
N ALA A 258 28.77 19.84 15.03
CA ALA A 258 27.59 19.03 15.32
C ALA A 258 26.89 18.67 14.00
N ILE A 259 27.39 17.64 13.32
CA ILE A 259 26.60 16.84 12.40
C ILE A 259 26.57 15.45 13.05
N SER A 260 25.39 15.05 13.48
CA SER A 260 25.08 13.74 14.03
C SER A 260 25.46 12.65 13.03
N SER A 261 26.70 12.16 13.12
CA SER A 261 27.10 10.88 12.55
C SER A 261 26.25 9.80 13.19
N VAL A 262 25.33 9.29 12.38
CA VAL A 262 24.45 8.16 12.69
C VAL A 262 25.36 6.95 12.91
N ASN A 263 25.72 6.68 14.17
CA ASN A 263 26.49 5.50 14.61
C ASN A 263 25.67 4.19 14.49
N GLY A 264 24.89 4.02 13.41
CA GLY A 264 23.96 2.91 13.22
C GLY A 264 24.42 1.83 12.24
N GLU A 265 25.55 2.02 11.55
CA GLU A 265 25.94 1.16 10.43
C GLU A 265 26.95 0.06 10.80
N GLU A 266 27.73 0.22 11.88
CA GLU A 266 28.75 -0.78 12.26
C GLU A 266 28.18 -2.03 12.95
N ASP A 267 26.95 -1.98 13.46
CA ASP A 267 26.23 -3.17 13.94
C ASP A 267 25.67 -4.02 12.79
N LEU A 268 25.80 -3.58 11.52
CA LEU A 268 25.25 -4.33 10.39
C LEU A 268 26.10 -5.54 9.97
N LEU A 269 27.38 -5.60 10.34
CA LEU A 269 28.30 -6.66 9.95
C LEU A 269 28.58 -7.70 11.03
N LYS A 270 27.88 -7.63 12.18
CA LYS A 270 27.88 -8.74 13.14
C LYS A 270 27.09 -9.89 12.53
N ASP A 271 27.81 -10.72 11.78
CA ASP A 271 27.34 -12.04 11.36
C ASP A 271 26.71 -12.72 12.57
N CYS A 272 25.45 -13.14 12.42
CA CYS A 272 24.76 -13.85 13.48
C CYS A 272 25.47 -15.21 13.66
N ASP A 273 26.36 -15.27 14.65
CA ASP A 273 27.22 -16.41 15.01
C ASP A 273 26.45 -17.57 15.65
N VAL A 274 25.20 -17.77 15.22
CA VAL A 274 24.38 -18.91 15.63
C VAL A 274 24.94 -20.17 14.99
N LYS A 275 25.40 -21.08 15.84
CA LYS A 275 26.00 -22.36 15.47
C LYS A 275 25.01 -23.49 15.74
N VAL A 276 24.37 -24.01 14.70
CA VAL A 276 23.50 -25.18 14.82
C VAL A 276 24.35 -26.44 14.93
N LYS A 277 24.25 -27.12 16.08
CA LYS A 277 25.02 -28.34 16.38
C LYS A 277 24.17 -29.61 16.33
N GLN A 278 22.84 -29.52 16.33
CA GLN A 278 21.96 -30.68 16.38
C GLN A 278 21.33 -30.98 15.01
N LEU A 279 21.01 -32.24 14.75
CA LEU A 279 20.17 -32.64 13.62
C LEU A 279 18.71 -32.25 13.88
N GLY A 280 17.95 -32.05 12.80
CA GLY A 280 16.53 -31.72 12.89
C GLY A 280 16.09 -30.67 11.87
N ASP A 281 14.85 -30.23 12.02
CA ASP A 281 14.24 -29.18 11.21
C ASP A 281 14.39 -27.83 11.90
N TYR A 282 14.77 -26.82 11.13
CA TYR A 282 15.04 -25.48 11.62
C TYR A 282 14.38 -24.44 10.71
N VAL A 283 14.14 -23.27 11.30
CA VAL A 283 13.68 -22.08 10.59
C VAL A 283 14.80 -21.05 10.64
N ALA A 284 15.16 -20.52 9.48
CA ALA A 284 15.96 -19.32 9.38
C ALA A 284 15.09 -18.15 8.91
N LYS A 285 15.37 -16.99 9.46
CA LYS A 285 14.86 -15.69 9.03
C LYS A 285 15.83 -15.09 8.03
N ILE A 286 15.37 -14.78 6.83
CA ILE A 286 16.14 -13.97 5.87
C ILE A 286 15.57 -12.55 5.88
N THR A 287 16.43 -11.56 6.08
CA THR A 287 16.07 -10.14 5.91
C THR A 287 16.62 -9.67 4.57
N LEU A 288 15.71 -9.36 3.64
CA LEU A 288 16.02 -8.83 2.32
C LEU A 288 16.06 -7.29 2.36
N ARG A 289 16.55 -6.67 1.28
CA ARG A 289 16.44 -5.22 1.05
C ARG A 289 14.96 -4.79 1.10
N GLY A 290 14.68 -3.58 1.60
CA GLY A 290 13.32 -3.09 1.80
C GLY A 290 12.63 -3.58 3.09
N GLY A 291 13.36 -4.29 3.96
CA GLY A 291 12.83 -4.71 5.27
C GLY A 291 11.94 -5.96 5.22
N TYR A 292 11.86 -6.64 4.06
CA TYR A 292 11.10 -7.87 3.96
C TYR A 292 11.75 -9.01 4.73
N VAL A 293 10.90 -9.77 5.40
CA VAL A 293 11.28 -10.94 6.17
C VAL A 293 10.73 -12.19 5.50
N VAL A 294 11.61 -13.12 5.14
CA VAL A 294 11.23 -14.39 4.50
C VAL A 294 11.62 -15.58 5.39
N PRO A 295 10.65 -16.44 5.78
CA PRO A 295 10.97 -17.72 6.42
C PRO A 295 11.65 -18.67 5.44
N LEU A 296 12.78 -19.24 5.83
CA LEU A 296 13.44 -20.33 5.14
C LEU A 296 13.40 -21.59 6.00
N LYS A 297 12.79 -22.66 5.48
CA LYS A 297 12.77 -23.98 6.11
C LYS A 297 14.03 -24.75 5.71
N PHE A 298 14.73 -25.34 6.67
CA PHE A 298 15.85 -26.24 6.35
C PHE A 298 15.96 -27.40 7.33
N THR A 299 16.37 -28.55 6.81
CA THR A 299 16.56 -29.79 7.57
C THR A 299 18.02 -30.19 7.55
N VAL A 300 18.58 -30.48 8.73
CA VAL A 300 19.90 -31.05 8.89
C VAL A 300 19.77 -32.56 9.08
N VAL A 301 20.23 -33.32 8.09
CA VAL A 301 20.10 -34.79 8.02
C VAL A 301 21.47 -35.44 8.14
N ARG A 302 21.49 -36.63 8.75
CA ARG A 302 22.66 -37.51 8.78
C ARG A 302 23.05 -37.95 7.36
N ARG A 303 24.37 -38.03 7.10
CA ARG A 303 24.93 -38.60 5.87
C ARG A 303 24.69 -40.09 5.74
#